data_AF-B9SHX5-F1
#
_entry.id   AF-B9SHX5-F1
#
_cell.length_a   1.000
_cell.length_b   1.000
_cell.length_c   1.000
_cell.angle_alpha   90.00
_cell.angle_beta   90.00
_cell.angle_gamma   90.00
#
_symmetry.space_group_name_H-M   'P 1'
#
loop_
_entity.id
_entity.type
_entity.pdbx_description
1 polymer ?
#
loop_
_entity_poly.entity_id
_entity_poly.type
_entity_poly.pdbx_seq_one_letter_code
_entity_poly.pdbx_strand_id
1 'polypeptide(L)'
;MEKESSVEGTPLRPIFCLKRKMDMKPFDDVYDCFILDFDNSECISDLSLCFDDDLSVIAERGKVACRDYPHARHLCLNYPFDTTPHENFCQLCYCYVCDSAAPCKYWKDSKSAHCHASESIIWKAQRKLGRKQRPLGN
;
A
#
# COMPACT_ATOMS: atom_id res chain seq x y z
N MET A 1 41.53 22.31 -15.43
CA MET A 1 40.78 21.13 -15.91
C MET A 1 39.54 21.06 -15.05
N GLU A 2 38.51 21.77 -15.48
CA GLU A 2 37.24 21.91 -14.78
C GLU A 2 36.37 20.68 -15.08
N LYS A 3 35.71 20.15 -14.06
CA LYS A 3 34.53 19.29 -14.23
C LYS A 3 33.54 19.64 -13.13
N GLU A 4 32.70 20.60 -13.45
CA GLU A 4 31.48 20.91 -12.69
C GLU A 4 30.47 19.79 -12.95
N SER A 5 30.05 19.09 -11.89
CA SER A 5 29.07 18.02 -11.98
C SER A 5 27.67 18.62 -12.04
N SER A 6 27.05 18.60 -13.22
CA SER A 6 25.66 18.99 -13.42
C SER A 6 24.73 18.05 -12.65
N VAL A 7 24.19 18.51 -11.51
CA VAL A 7 23.05 17.86 -10.87
C VAL A 7 21.82 18.25 -11.66
N GLU A 8 21.45 17.44 -12.65
CA GLU A 8 20.14 17.53 -13.32
C GLU A 8 19.07 17.07 -12.33
N GLY A 9 18.67 17.96 -11.42
CA GLY A 9 17.39 17.84 -10.74
C GLY A 9 16.28 18.05 -11.76
N THR A 10 15.31 17.15 -11.81
CA THR A 10 14.10 17.34 -12.62
C THR A 10 13.51 18.72 -12.32
N PRO A 11 13.28 19.58 -13.32
CA PRO A 11 12.76 20.92 -13.07
C PRO A 11 11.45 20.83 -12.28
N LEU A 12 11.39 21.54 -11.14
CA LEU A 12 10.19 21.60 -10.32
C LEU A 12 9.05 22.17 -11.18
N ARG A 13 8.09 21.30 -11.54
CA ARG A 13 6.92 21.73 -12.29
C ARG A 13 6.05 22.63 -11.40
N PRO A 14 5.45 23.72 -11.94
CA PRO A 14 4.54 24.55 -11.18
C PRO A 14 3.40 23.72 -10.59
N ILE A 15 3.10 23.93 -9.31
CA ILE A 15 1.92 23.33 -8.67
C ILE A 15 0.70 24.08 -9.21
N PHE A 16 -0.18 23.37 -9.93
CA PHE A 16 -1.35 23.95 -10.57
C PHE A 16 -2.62 23.73 -9.74
N CYS A 17 -3.44 24.78 -9.64
CA CYS A 17 -4.76 24.72 -9.01
C CYS A 17 -5.85 24.58 -10.08
N LEU A 18 -6.56 23.45 -10.09
CA LEU A 18 -7.70 23.18 -10.95
C LEU A 18 -8.90 23.99 -10.47
N LYS A 19 -9.39 24.91 -11.32
CA LYS A 19 -10.49 25.82 -10.98
C LYS A 19 -11.88 25.23 -11.25
N ARG A 20 -12.02 24.26 -12.16
CA ARG A 20 -13.31 23.71 -12.60
C ARG A 20 -13.22 22.20 -12.82
N LYS A 21 -14.29 21.49 -12.47
CA LYS A 21 -14.42 20.04 -12.60
C LYS A 21 -14.29 19.51 -14.04
N MET A 22 -14.73 20.26 -15.04
CA MET A 22 -14.66 19.83 -16.45
C MET A 22 -13.23 19.71 -16.98
N ASP A 23 -12.29 20.42 -16.36
CA ASP A 23 -10.89 20.44 -16.77
C ASP A 23 -10.11 19.24 -16.17
N MET A 24 -10.74 18.41 -15.34
CA MET A 24 -10.08 17.30 -14.62
C MET A 24 -9.50 16.24 -15.56
N LYS A 25 -10.21 15.88 -16.66
CA LYS A 25 -9.71 14.89 -17.63
C LYS A 25 -8.46 15.36 -18.39
N PRO A 26 -8.44 16.57 -19.00
CA PRO A 26 -7.22 17.12 -19.58
C PRO A 26 -6.06 17.25 -18.57
N PHE A 27 -6.35 17.55 -17.31
CA PHE A 27 -5.32 17.69 -16.29
C PHE A 27 -4.71 16.35 -15.87
N ASP A 28 -5.52 15.30 -15.76
CA ASP A 28 -5.07 13.93 -15.46
C ASP A 28 -4.06 13.40 -16.48
N ASP A 29 -4.11 13.85 -17.73
CA ASP A 29 -3.19 13.43 -18.79
C ASP A 29 -1.86 14.20 -18.78
N VAL A 30 -1.80 15.35 -18.09
CA VAL A 30 -0.66 16.28 -18.13
C VAL A 30 0.08 16.34 -16.78
N TYR A 31 -0.65 16.17 -15.67
CA TYR A 31 -0.14 16.37 -14.32
C TYR A 31 -0.43 15.15 -13.44
N ASP A 32 0.63 14.63 -12.80
CA ASP A 32 0.49 13.55 -11.81
C ASP A 32 -0.12 14.05 -10.48
N CYS A 33 0.01 15.34 -10.17
CA CYS A 33 -0.48 15.97 -8.94
C CYS A 33 -0.99 17.41 -9.21
N PHE A 34 -2.22 17.75 -8.78
CA PHE A 34 -2.78 19.11 -8.85
C PHE A 34 -3.72 19.38 -7.66
N ILE A 35 -3.90 20.66 -7.30
CA ILE A 35 -4.75 21.08 -6.18
C ILE A 35 -6.15 21.41 -6.72
N LEU A 36 -7.20 20.89 -6.09
CA LEU A 36 -8.58 21.23 -6.42
C LEU A 36 -8.97 22.52 -5.68
N ASP A 37 -9.34 23.57 -6.43
CA ASP A 37 -9.78 24.86 -5.87
C ASP A 37 -11.32 24.99 -5.84
N PHE A 38 -12.03 23.86 -5.84
CA PHE A 38 -13.49 23.81 -5.77
C PHE A 38 -13.97 22.66 -4.88
N ASP A 39 -15.16 22.85 -4.31
CA ASP A 39 -15.78 21.87 -3.44
C ASP A 39 -16.25 20.65 -4.25
N ASN A 40 -15.72 19.47 -3.91
CA ASN A 40 -15.96 18.23 -4.65
C ASN A 40 -17.06 17.36 -4.03
N SER A 41 -17.86 17.91 -3.10
CA SER A 41 -18.86 17.22 -2.26
C SER A 41 -19.80 16.24 -3.01
N GLU A 42 -20.22 16.56 -4.24
CA GLU A 42 -21.18 15.73 -4.99
C GLU A 42 -20.62 14.41 -5.58
N CYS A 43 -19.32 14.15 -5.48
CA CYS A 43 -18.68 12.97 -6.11
C CYS A 43 -18.30 11.85 -5.12
N ILE A 44 -18.58 12.05 -3.83
CA ILE A 44 -17.80 11.48 -2.72
C ILE A 44 -18.49 10.29 -2.03
N SER A 45 -19.72 9.96 -2.42
CA SER A 45 -20.63 9.11 -1.63
C SER A 45 -20.17 7.67 -1.36
N ASP A 46 -19.17 7.14 -2.06
CA ASP A 46 -18.96 5.68 -2.16
C ASP A 46 -17.72 5.10 -1.44
N LEU A 47 -16.91 5.88 -0.72
CA LEU A 47 -15.69 5.33 -0.09
C LEU A 47 -15.36 5.91 1.30
N SER A 48 -16.25 5.71 2.26
CA SER A 48 -15.96 6.05 3.67
C SER A 48 -14.97 5.06 4.29
N LEU A 49 -13.68 5.41 4.28
CA LEU A 49 -12.65 4.87 5.16
C LEU A 49 -12.34 5.95 6.21
N CYS A 50 -12.85 5.76 7.43
CA CYS A 50 -12.72 6.69 8.53
C CYS A 50 -11.32 6.56 9.16
N PHE A 51 -10.42 7.50 8.87
CA PHE A 51 -9.18 7.66 9.63
C PHE A 51 -9.21 9.03 10.28
N ASP A 52 -9.66 9.07 11.54
CA ASP A 52 -9.83 10.28 12.35
C ASP A 52 -10.91 11.24 11.79
N ASP A 53 -11.63 11.95 12.65
CA ASP A 53 -12.72 12.87 12.23
C ASP A 53 -12.24 14.02 11.32
N ASP A 54 -10.91 14.21 11.21
CA ASP A 54 -10.29 15.28 10.44
C ASP A 54 -9.93 14.89 8.98
N LEU A 55 -9.92 13.60 8.61
CA LEU A 55 -9.48 13.16 7.28
C LEU A 55 -10.42 12.11 6.67
N SER A 56 -11.02 12.45 5.52
CA SER A 56 -11.84 11.54 4.73
C SER A 56 -11.24 11.32 3.34
N VAL A 57 -11.19 10.05 2.91
CA VAL A 57 -10.80 9.70 1.54
C VAL A 57 -12.00 9.89 0.64
N ILE A 58 -11.94 10.88 -0.25
CA ILE A 58 -13.11 11.29 -1.04
C ILE A 58 -13.20 10.66 -2.43
N ALA A 59 -12.10 10.06 -2.89
CA ALA A 59 -12.02 9.31 -4.14
C ALA A 59 -10.73 8.47 -4.14
N GLU A 60 -10.76 7.35 -4.87
CA GLU A 60 -9.60 6.50 -5.14
C GLU A 60 -9.44 6.32 -6.65
N ARG A 61 -8.21 6.47 -7.18
CA ARG A 61 -7.91 6.23 -8.59
C ARG A 61 -6.73 5.28 -8.70
N GLY A 62 -6.86 4.27 -9.56
CA GLY A 62 -5.79 3.31 -9.87
C GLY A 62 -5.84 2.04 -9.03
N LYS A 63 -4.68 1.39 -8.87
CA LYS A 63 -4.51 0.13 -8.13
C LYS A 63 -3.88 0.40 -6.77
N VAL A 64 -4.45 -0.17 -5.72
CA VAL A 64 -3.96 0.00 -4.33
C VAL A 64 -3.05 -1.16 -3.96
N ALA A 65 -1.80 -0.87 -3.58
CA ALA A 65 -0.78 -1.87 -3.23
C ALA A 65 -1.28 -2.93 -2.22
N CYS A 66 -1.97 -2.48 -1.19
CA CYS A 66 -2.43 -3.29 -0.06
C CYS A 66 -3.80 -3.97 -0.26
N ARG A 67 -4.37 -3.87 -1.47
CA ARG A 67 -5.65 -4.47 -1.84
C ARG A 67 -5.56 -5.26 -3.14
N ASP A 68 -4.90 -4.69 -4.15
CA ASP A 68 -4.94 -5.12 -5.55
C ASP A 68 -3.64 -5.78 -6.04
N TYR A 69 -2.58 -5.79 -5.23
CA TYR A 69 -1.31 -6.48 -5.50
C TYR A 69 -0.96 -7.47 -4.39
N PRO A 70 -0.05 -8.44 -4.63
CA PRO A 70 0.43 -9.33 -3.58
C PRO A 70 1.03 -8.55 -2.40
N HIS A 71 0.45 -8.71 -1.20
CA HIS A 71 0.86 -7.97 -0.01
C HIS A 71 0.95 -8.86 1.22
N ALA A 72 1.78 -8.44 2.19
CA ALA A 72 1.86 -9.12 3.47
C ALA A 72 0.53 -8.95 4.21
N ARG A 73 0.09 -9.99 4.89
CA ARG A 73 -1.23 -9.99 5.52
C ARG A 73 -1.48 -8.85 6.53
N HIS A 74 -0.47 -8.43 7.30
CA HIS A 74 -0.62 -7.29 8.23
C HIS A 74 -0.83 -5.94 7.53
N LEU A 75 -0.67 -5.87 6.21
CA LEU A 75 -0.93 -4.69 5.39
C LEU A 75 -2.29 -4.77 4.68
N CYS A 76 -3.06 -5.86 4.82
CA CYS A 76 -4.26 -6.08 4.03
C CYS A 76 -5.36 -5.05 4.37
N LEU A 77 -5.80 -4.27 3.37
CA LEU A 77 -6.90 -3.32 3.56
C LEU A 77 -8.28 -3.97 3.56
N ASN A 78 -8.43 -5.14 2.92
CA ASN A 78 -9.69 -5.90 2.97
C ASN A 78 -9.92 -6.55 4.33
N TYR A 79 -8.84 -6.88 5.04
CA TYR A 79 -8.87 -7.50 6.37
C TYR A 79 -7.87 -6.81 7.31
N PRO A 80 -8.18 -5.57 7.75
CA PRO A 80 -7.31 -4.82 8.66
C PRO A 80 -7.11 -5.57 9.99
N PHE A 81 -5.91 -5.49 10.55
CA PHE A 81 -5.59 -6.20 11.80
C PHE A 81 -6.39 -5.67 13.00
N ASP A 82 -6.68 -4.38 13.03
CA ASP A 82 -7.36 -3.75 14.17
C ASP A 82 -8.84 -4.11 14.25
N THR A 83 -9.47 -4.52 13.13
CA THR A 83 -10.91 -4.75 13.04
C THR A 83 -11.29 -6.18 12.65
N THR A 84 -10.35 -6.99 12.16
CA THR A 84 -10.64 -8.34 11.69
C THR A 84 -9.75 -9.39 12.35
N PRO A 85 -10.25 -10.63 12.54
CA PRO A 85 -9.43 -11.72 13.04
C PRO A 85 -8.17 -11.90 12.20
N HIS A 86 -7.03 -12.05 12.89
CA HIS A 86 -5.71 -12.21 12.28
C HIS A 86 -5.58 -13.48 11.45
N GLU A 87 -6.59 -14.33 11.35
CA GLU A 87 -6.61 -15.50 10.48
C GLU A 87 -7.21 -15.26 9.09
N ASN A 88 -8.00 -14.21 8.89
CA ASN A 88 -8.74 -13.93 7.66
C ASN A 88 -7.86 -13.29 6.57
N PHE A 89 -7.76 -13.85 5.38
CA PHE A 89 -6.89 -13.30 4.33
C PHE A 89 -7.65 -13.10 3.01
N CYS A 90 -7.18 -12.17 2.18
CA CYS A 90 -7.67 -12.01 0.81
C CYS A 90 -6.84 -12.87 -0.16
N GLN A 91 -7.27 -12.98 -1.42
CA GLN A 91 -6.60 -13.79 -2.45
C GLN A 91 -5.18 -13.31 -2.78
N LEU A 92 -4.85 -12.06 -2.46
CA LEU A 92 -3.54 -11.45 -2.71
C LEU A 92 -2.65 -11.40 -1.46
N CYS A 93 -3.13 -11.88 -0.32
CA CYS A 93 -2.31 -11.98 0.87
C CYS A 93 -1.22 -13.05 0.72
N TYR A 94 -0.02 -12.75 1.22
CA TYR A 94 1.03 -13.74 1.44
C TYR A 94 1.45 -13.79 2.92
N CYS A 95 2.00 -14.94 3.31
CA CYS A 95 2.62 -15.14 4.61
C CYS A 95 3.96 -14.41 4.68
N TYR A 96 4.07 -13.43 5.58
CA TYR A 96 5.27 -12.62 5.75
C TYR A 96 6.52 -13.45 6.06
N VAL A 97 6.38 -14.53 6.84
CA VAL A 97 7.51 -15.38 7.27
C VAL A 97 7.96 -16.32 6.15
N CYS A 98 7.02 -16.93 5.43
CA CYS A 98 7.30 -17.96 4.43
C CYS A 98 7.50 -17.42 3.00
N ASP A 99 7.06 -16.19 2.73
CA ASP A 99 7.01 -15.61 1.38
C ASP A 99 6.22 -16.49 0.39
N SER A 100 5.09 -17.03 0.85
CA SER A 100 4.17 -17.86 0.07
C SER A 100 2.74 -17.33 0.17
N ALA A 101 1.88 -17.65 -0.79
CA ALA A 101 0.46 -17.31 -0.73
C ALA A 101 -0.16 -17.73 0.63
N ALA A 102 -1.01 -16.88 1.19
CA ALA A 102 -1.75 -17.20 2.40
C ALA A 102 -2.91 -18.17 2.06
N PRO A 103 -3.18 -19.17 2.91
CA PRO A 103 -2.50 -19.48 4.16
C PRO A 103 -1.29 -20.40 3.93
N CYS A 104 -0.21 -20.19 4.70
CA CYS A 104 0.90 -21.15 4.73
C CYS A 104 0.63 -22.31 5.71
N LYS A 105 1.49 -23.35 5.72
CA LYS A 105 1.38 -24.50 6.63
C LYS A 105 1.27 -24.12 8.12
N TYR A 106 1.94 -23.05 8.53
CA TYR A 106 2.00 -22.60 9.93
C TYR A 106 1.09 -21.39 10.21
N TRP A 107 0.07 -21.18 9.38
CA TRP A 107 -0.77 -19.98 9.43
C TRP A 107 -1.45 -19.79 10.79
N LYS A 108 -2.26 -20.78 11.22
CA LYS A 108 -2.97 -20.79 12.50
C LYS A 108 -2.30 -21.69 13.55
N ASP A 109 -1.03 -22.00 13.36
CA ASP A 109 -0.31 -22.92 14.26
C ASP A 109 -0.18 -22.30 15.66
N SER A 110 -0.44 -23.06 16.72
CA SER A 110 -0.46 -22.51 18.08
C SER A 110 0.90 -22.05 18.60
N LYS A 111 2.00 -22.52 18.00
CA LYS A 111 3.37 -22.16 18.44
C LYS A 111 3.95 -21.00 17.63
N SER A 112 3.64 -20.96 16.34
CA SER A 112 4.26 -20.02 15.40
C SER A 112 3.30 -19.01 14.79
N ALA A 113 1.99 -19.31 14.72
CA ALA A 113 0.88 -18.44 14.34
C ALA A 113 1.25 -17.35 13.30
N HIS A 114 1.69 -17.77 12.11
CA HIS A 114 2.19 -16.84 11.08
C HIS A 114 1.15 -15.82 10.61
N CYS A 115 -0.13 -16.06 10.89
CA CYS A 115 -1.21 -15.13 10.62
C CYS A 115 -1.07 -13.81 11.42
N HIS A 116 -0.35 -13.80 12.55
CA HIS A 116 0.02 -12.61 13.32
C HIS A 116 1.33 -11.94 12.87
N ALA A 117 1.97 -12.44 11.80
CA ALA A 117 3.27 -11.94 11.39
C ALA A 117 3.21 -10.49 10.86
N SER A 118 4.03 -9.64 11.48
CA SER A 118 4.14 -8.20 11.19
C SER A 118 5.59 -7.78 10.99
N GLU A 119 5.86 -6.48 10.86
CA GLU A 119 7.22 -5.95 10.68
C GLU A 119 8.04 -5.84 11.98
N SER A 120 7.60 -6.48 13.07
CA SER A 120 8.34 -6.49 14.33
C SER A 120 9.69 -7.20 14.18
N ILE A 121 10.63 -6.87 15.08
CA ILE A 121 11.99 -7.42 15.07
C ILE A 121 12.00 -8.96 15.13
N ILE A 122 11.04 -9.56 15.82
CA ILE A 122 10.93 -11.02 16.01
C ILE A 122 10.58 -11.69 14.68
N TRP A 123 9.56 -11.19 13.99
CA TRP A 123 9.13 -11.72 12.69
C TRP A 123 10.17 -11.49 11.59
N LYS A 124 10.84 -10.33 11.59
CA LYS A 124 11.97 -10.05 10.70
C LYS A 124 13.10 -11.06 10.90
N ALA A 125 13.41 -11.42 12.14
CA ALA A 125 14.41 -12.45 12.44
C ALA A 125 13.96 -13.84 11.94
N GLN A 126 12.71 -14.24 12.21
CA GLN A 126 12.16 -15.52 11.75
C GLN A 126 12.14 -15.64 10.21
N ARG A 127 11.72 -14.60 9.50
CA ARG A 127 11.75 -14.56 8.02
C ARG A 127 13.17 -14.74 7.48
N LYS A 128 14.17 -14.07 8.08
CA LYS A 128 15.58 -14.23 7.70
C LYS A 128 16.08 -15.66 7.94
N LEU A 129 15.69 -16.28 9.05
CA LEU A 129 16.04 -17.67 9.35
C LEU A 129 15.40 -18.65 8.36
N GLY A 130 14.13 -18.46 8.01
CA GLY A 130 13.43 -19.29 7.02
C GLY A 130 14.04 -19.19 5.62
N ARG A 131 14.48 -17.99 5.22
CA ARG A 131 15.15 -17.77 3.93
C ARG A 131 16.51 -18.46 3.83
N LYS A 132 17.28 -18.54 4.92
CA LYS A 132 18.57 -19.25 4.94
C LYS A 132 18.42 -20.78 4.84
N GLN A 133 17.28 -21.30 5.27
CA GLN A 133 16.98 -22.74 5.26
C GLN A 133 16.31 -23.22 3.97
N ARG A 134 15.87 -22.29 3.10
CA ARG A 134 15.48 -22.66 1.73
C ARG A 134 16.77 -22.94 0.95
N PRO A 135 17.03 -24.19 0.53
CA PRO A 135 18.08 -24.41 -0.45
C PRO A 135 17.75 -23.54 -1.67
N LEU A 136 18.77 -22.89 -2.23
CA LEU A 136 18.68 -22.30 -3.56
C LEU A 136 18.19 -23.42 -4.48
N GLY A 137 16.93 -23.34 -4.90
CA GLY A 137 16.37 -24.33 -5.82
C GLY A 137 17.14 -24.25 -7.14
N ASN A 138 17.65 -25.40 -7.59
CA ASN A 138 18.18 -25.60 -8.94
C ASN A 138 17.18 -25.19 -10.02
#